data_AF-A0A8X8YYI9-F1
#
_entry.id   AF-A0A8X8YYI9-F1
#
_cell.length_a   1.000
_cell.length_b   1.000
_cell.length_c   1.000
_cell.angle_alpha   90.00
_cell.angle_beta   90.00
_cell.angle_gamma   90.00
#
_symmetry.space_group_name_H-M   'P 1'
#
loop_
_entity.id
_entity.type
_entity.pdbx_description
1 polymer ?
#
loop_
_entity_poly.entity_id
_entity_poly.type
_entity_poly.pdbx_seq_one_letter_code
_entity_poly.pdbx_strand_id
1 'polypeptide(L)'
;MPLTRSVNYLMCGGVGVWFNVYVYRVNKRWWARYAYVMSAVINAGIAFMAIVMYFALQSYDVSINWWGLDIDDHCTLASCPTALGLAVEGCPMH
;
A
#
# COMPACT_ATOMS: atom_id res chain seq x y z
N MET A 1 8.71 9.96 -0.87
CA MET A 1 7.91 9.93 0.39
C MET A 1 6.52 9.50 -0.04
N PRO A 2 6.09 8.24 0.20
CA PRO A 2 4.79 7.85 -0.32
C PRO A 2 3.74 8.65 0.45
N LEU A 3 2.82 9.31 -0.28
CA LEU A 3 1.58 9.84 0.29
C LEU A 3 0.81 8.66 0.86
N THR A 4 1.05 8.37 2.13
CA THR A 4 0.24 7.45 2.92
C THR A 4 -1.15 8.06 3.03
N ARG A 5 -2.02 7.70 2.08
CA ARG A 5 -3.44 8.06 2.10
C ARG A 5 -4.02 7.72 3.47
N SER A 6 -4.96 8.53 3.95
CA SER A 6 -5.52 8.42 5.32
C SER A 6 -5.98 7.00 5.66
N VAL A 7 -6.47 6.25 4.67
CA VAL A 7 -6.88 4.85 4.82
C VAL A 7 -5.71 3.94 5.21
N ASN A 8 -4.54 4.06 4.56
CA ASN A 8 -3.35 3.27 4.91
C ASN A 8 -2.82 3.62 6.30
N TYR A 9 -2.90 4.88 6.69
CA TYR A 9 -2.49 5.32 8.02
C TYR A 9 -3.41 4.75 9.11
N LEU A 10 -4.73 4.81 8.90
CA LEU A 10 -5.73 4.26 9.82
C LEU A 10 -5.65 2.74 9.91
N MET A 11 -5.43 2.06 8.78
CA MET A 11 -5.24 0.61 8.77
C MET A 11 -3.97 0.19 9.50
N CYS A 12 -2.85 0.87 9.26
CA CYS A 12 -1.59 0.62 9.97
C CYS A 12 -1.73 0.84 11.49
N GLY A 13 -2.36 1.95 11.89
CA GLY A 13 -2.67 2.24 13.28
C GLY A 13 -3.61 1.20 13.90
N GLY A 14 -4.67 0.79 13.19
CA GLY A 14 -5.63 -0.20 13.65
C GLY A 14 -5.00 -1.58 13.90
N VAL A 15 -4.16 -2.05 12.97
CA VAL A 15 -3.41 -3.31 13.13
C VAL A 15 -2.43 -3.21 14.30
N GLY A 16 -1.73 -2.08 14.44
CA GLY A 16 -0.81 -1.82 15.55
C GLY A 16 -1.52 -1.85 16.91
N VAL A 17 -2.68 -1.21 17.03
CA VAL A 17 -3.49 -1.20 18.26
C VAL A 17 -4.05 -2.58 18.57
N TRP A 18 -4.55 -3.31 17.57
CA TRP A 18 -5.05 -4.67 17.77
C TRP A 18 -3.95 -5.60 18.30
N PHE A 19 -2.76 -5.56 17.69
CA PHE A 19 -1.65 -6.42 18.09
C PHE A 19 -1.04 -6.03 19.45
N ASN A 20 -1.00 -4.73 19.79
CA ASN A 20 -0.43 -4.28 21.06
C ASN A 20 -1.42 -4.25 22.22
N VAL A 21 -2.73 -4.13 21.98
CA VAL A 21 -3.73 -4.06 23.05
C VAL A 21 -4.37 -5.43 23.26
N TYR A 22 -4.91 -6.05 22.21
CA TYR A 22 -5.65 -7.30 22.36
C TYR A 22 -4.72 -8.47 22.69
N VAL A 23 -3.67 -8.67 21.89
CA VAL A 23 -2.75 -9.81 22.07
C VAL A 23 -1.94 -9.68 23.35
N TYR A 24 -1.53 -8.46 23.70
CA TYR A 24 -0.84 -8.19 24.97
C TYR A 24 -1.73 -8.48 26.18
N ARG A 25 -3.02 -8.10 26.14
CA ARG A 25 -3.97 -8.34 27.24
C ARG A 25 -4.21 -9.83 27.47
N VAL A 26 -4.34 -10.61 26.40
CA VAL A 26 -4.72 -12.03 26.49
C VAL A 26 -3.54 -12.90 26.91
N ASN A 27 -2.35 -12.74 26.29
CA ASN A 27 -1.20 -13.64 26.54
C ASN A 27 0.15 -12.92 26.56
N LYS A 28 0.42 -12.15 27.63
CA LYS A 28 1.67 -11.37 27.83
C LYS A 28 2.96 -12.17 27.60
N ARG A 29 3.03 -13.41 28.13
CA ARG A 29 4.22 -14.28 28.04
C ARG A 29 4.42 -14.87 26.63
N TRP A 30 3.34 -15.02 25.86
CA TRP A 30 3.40 -15.43 24.47
C TRP A 30 3.81 -14.26 23.58
N TRP A 31 3.20 -13.09 23.79
CA TRP A 31 3.50 -11.86 23.06
C TRP A 31 4.99 -11.49 23.15
N ALA A 32 5.58 -11.54 24.35
CA ALA A 32 7.00 -11.25 24.56
C ALA A 32 7.97 -12.20 23.82
N ARG A 33 7.53 -13.42 23.48
CA ARG A 33 8.37 -14.40 22.76
C ARG A 33 8.16 -14.35 21.25
N TYR A 34 6.93 -14.13 20.79
CA TYR A 34 6.56 -14.32 19.39
C TYR A 34 6.31 -13.01 18.62
N ALA A 35 6.28 -11.84 19.27
CA ALA A 35 6.12 -10.57 18.57
C ALA A 35 7.23 -10.32 17.53
N TYR A 36 8.48 -10.67 17.87
CA TYR A 36 9.61 -10.58 16.94
C TYR A 36 9.45 -11.52 15.74
N VAL A 37 9.05 -12.77 16.00
CA VAL A 37 8.81 -13.77 14.95
C VAL A 37 7.67 -13.34 14.04
N MET A 38 6.58 -12.78 14.58
CA MET A 38 5.45 -12.29 13.79
C MET A 38 5.87 -11.16 12.84
N SER A 39 6.67 -10.21 13.33
CA SER A 39 7.21 -9.13 12.49
C SER A 39 8.09 -9.68 11.36
N ALA A 40 8.94 -10.66 11.66
CA ALA A 40 9.76 -11.34 10.65
C ALA A 40 8.90 -12.08 9.61
N VAL A 41 7.84 -12.77 10.05
CA VAL A 41 6.91 -13.49 9.16
C VAL A 41 6.12 -12.52 8.28
N ILE A 42 5.71 -11.35 8.77
CA ILE A 42 5.01 -10.35 7.95
C ILE A 42 5.91 -9.85 6.82
N ASN A 43 7.17 -9.50 7.14
CA ASN A 43 8.11 -9.03 6.12
C ASN A 43 8.44 -10.12 5.10
N ALA A 44 8.68 -11.36 5.56
CA ALA A 44 8.91 -12.50 4.67
C ALA A 44 7.67 -12.86 3.84
N GLY A 45 6.48 -12.77 4.46
CA GLY A 45 5.20 -13.06 3.83
C GLY A 45 4.84 -12.05 2.75
N ILE A 46 5.13 -10.77 2.94
CA ILE A 46 4.96 -9.74 1.91
C ILE A 46 5.83 -10.06 0.69
N ALA A 47 7.11 -10.37 0.92
CA ALA A 47 8.03 -10.75 -0.17
C ALA A 47 7.54 -12.00 -0.90
N PHE A 48 7.09 -13.01 -0.16
CA PHE A 48 6.51 -14.22 -0.73
C PHE A 48 5.25 -13.93 -1.56
N MET A 49 4.33 -13.12 -1.05
CA MET A 49 3.11 -12.73 -1.76
C MET A 49 3.41 -11.94 -3.04
N ALA A 50 4.45 -11.10 -3.05
CA ALA A 50 4.88 -10.40 -4.26
C ALA A 50 5.34 -11.38 -5.35
N ILE A 51 6.08 -12.43 -4.97
CA ILE A 51 6.52 -13.48 -5.90
C ILE A 51 5.31 -14.25 -6.45
N VAL A 52 4.37 -14.63 -5.57
CA VAL A 52 3.14 -15.32 -6.00
C VAL A 52 2.33 -14.44 -6.95
N MET A 53 2.18 -13.15 -6.65
CA MET A 53 1.47 -12.20 -7.50
C MET A 53 2.14 -12.05 -8.86
N TYR A 54 3.48 -12.02 -8.92
CA TYR A 54 4.23 -11.98 -10.16
C TYR A 54 3.91 -13.19 -11.05
N PHE A 55 3.97 -14.40 -10.49
CA PHE A 55 3.68 -15.62 -11.23
C PHE A 55 2.20 -15.80 -11.58
N ALA A 56 1.28 -15.26 -10.78
CA ALA A 56 -0.15 -15.39 -11.03
C ALA A 56 -0.68 -14.35 -12.02
N LEU A 57 -0.14 -13.12 -12.03
CA LEU A 57 -0.66 -12.00 -12.82
C LEU A 57 0.32 -11.52 -13.90
N GLN A 58 1.53 -11.13 -13.49
CA GLN A 58 2.50 -10.53 -14.42
C GLN A 58 3.00 -11.52 -15.48
N SER A 59 3.04 -12.82 -15.17
CA SER A 59 3.43 -13.86 -16.13
C SER A 59 2.45 -14.02 -17.31
N TYR A 60 1.19 -13.64 -17.13
CA TYR A 60 0.13 -13.71 -18.14
C TYR A 60 -0.14 -12.35 -18.81
N ASP A 61 0.66 -11.33 -18.51
CA ASP A 61 0.53 -9.94 -19.00
C ASP A 61 -0.89 -9.35 -18.80
N VAL A 62 -1.56 -9.77 -17.71
CA VAL A 62 -2.91 -9.29 -17.40
C VAL A 62 -2.83 -7.97 -16.64
N SER A 63 -3.20 -6.88 -17.30
CA SER A 63 -3.37 -5.58 -16.66
C SER A 63 -4.69 -5.53 -15.88
N ILE A 64 -4.60 -5.56 -14.55
CA ILE A 64 -5.77 -5.44 -13.68
C ILE A 64 -5.93 -3.98 -13.28
N ASN A 65 -7.00 -3.34 -13.73
CA ASN A 65 -7.42 -2.02 -13.24
C ASN A 65 -8.01 -2.19 -11.82
N TRP A 66 -7.15 -2.09 -10.81
CA TRP A 66 -7.56 -2.04 -9.41
C TRP A 66 -7.34 -0.64 -8.83
N TRP A 67 -8.12 -0.30 -7.81
CA TRP A 67 -8.12 0.97 -7.09
C TRP A 67 -6.77 1.45 -6.49
N GLY A 68 -5.71 0.63 -6.53
CA GLY A 68 -4.36 1.01 -6.11
C GLY A 68 -3.31 1.01 -7.23
N LEU A 69 -3.68 0.78 -8.50
CA LEU A 69 -2.80 0.94 -9.67
C LEU A 69 -2.89 2.35 -10.26
N ASP A 70 -4.05 3.00 -10.10
CA ASP A 70 -4.22 4.42 -10.44
C ASP A 70 -3.34 5.27 -9.50
N ILE A 71 -2.13 5.55 -9.99
CA ILE A 71 -1.25 6.61 -9.49
C ILE A 71 -1.77 7.98 -9.93
N ASP A 72 -2.75 8.02 -10.83
CA ASP A 72 -3.52 9.21 -11.07
C ASP A 72 -4.37 9.48 -9.83
N ASP A 73 -4.02 10.57 -9.16
CA ASP A 73 -4.92 11.20 -8.21
C ASP A 73 -6.31 11.24 -8.85
N HIS A 74 -7.36 10.84 -8.14
CA HIS A 74 -8.76 11.06 -8.56
C HIS A 74 -9.11 12.58 -8.67
N CYS A 75 -8.09 13.42 -8.83
CA CYS A 75 -8.09 14.81 -9.16
C CYS A 75 -7.83 14.90 -10.67
N THR A 76 -8.82 15.38 -11.41
CA THR A 76 -8.76 15.55 -12.89
C THR A 76 -7.64 16.48 -13.37
N LEU A 77 -6.90 17.12 -12.45
CA LEU A 77 -5.74 17.99 -12.74
C LEU A 77 -4.42 17.24 -12.97
N ALA A 78 -4.28 15.98 -12.53
CA ALA A 78 -3.02 15.22 -12.69
C ALA A 78 -2.75 14.80 -14.16
N SER A 79 -3.79 14.82 -15.00
CA SER A 79 -3.70 14.54 -16.44
C SER A 79 -2.96 15.64 -17.22
N CYS A 80 -2.76 16.82 -16.62
CA CYS A 80 -2.08 17.94 -17.27
C CYS A 80 -0.55 17.90 -16.99
N PRO A 81 0.30 17.85 -18.03
CA PRO A 81 1.74 17.86 -17.84
C PRO A 81 2.21 19.20 -17.25
N THR A 82 2.95 19.17 -16.15
CA THR A 82 3.51 20.37 -15.49
C THR A 82 4.79 20.90 -16.16
N ALA A 83 5.19 20.30 -17.30
CA ALA A 83 6.34 20.73 -18.06
C ALA A 83 5.99 21.94 -18.95
N LEU A 84 6.75 23.04 -18.81
CA LEU A 84 6.61 24.23 -19.64
C LEU A 84 6.82 23.87 -21.12
N GLY A 85 5.78 24.02 -21.94
CA GLY A 85 5.85 23.91 -23.41
C GLY A 85 5.03 22.80 -24.06
N LEU A 86 4.23 22.03 -23.32
CA LEU A 86 3.34 21.01 -23.89
C LEU A 86 1.87 21.46 -23.80
N ALA A 87 1.30 21.87 -24.95
CA ALA A 87 -0.12 22.20 -25.06
C ALA A 87 -0.93 20.90 -25.26
N VAL A 88 -1.76 20.55 -24.28
CA VAL A 88 -2.73 19.44 -24.37
C VAL A 88 -4.13 20.05 -24.35
N GLU A 89 -5.01 19.60 -25.26
CA GLU A 89 -6.40 20.08 -25.33
C GLU A 89 -7.15 19.72 -24.02
N GLY A 90 -7.55 20.73 -23.25
CA GLY A 90 -8.33 20.57 -22.01
C GLY A 90 -7.68 21.08 -20.72
N CYS A 91 -6.44 21.59 -20.76
CA CYS A 91 -5.74 22.13 -19.58
C CYS A 91 -5.66 23.68 -19.60
N PRO A 92 -5.85 24.38 -18.46
CA PRO A 92 -5.72 25.83 -18.41
C PRO A 92 -4.25 26.24 -18.59
N MET A 93 -3.96 26.99 -19.65
CA MET A 93 -2.67 27.66 -19.81
C MET A 93 -2.73 28.98 -19.03
N HIS A 94 -2.04 29.05 -17.91
CA HIS A 94 -1.69 30.30 -17.25
C HIS A 94 -0.18 30.40 -17.12
#